data_AF-A0A9P0A7A9-F1
#
_entry.id   AF-A0A9P0A7A9-F1
#
_cell.length_a   1.000
_cell.length_b   1.000
_cell.length_c   1.000
_cell.angle_alpha   90.00
_cell.angle_beta   90.00
_cell.angle_gamma   90.00
#
_symmetry.space_group_name_H-M   'P 1'
#
loop_
_entity.id
_entity.type
_entity.pdbx_description
1 polymer ?
#
loop_
_entity_poly.entity_id
_entity_poly.type
_entity_poly.pdbx_seq_one_letter_code
_entity_poly.pdbx_strand_id
1 'polypeptide(L)'
;MASYVTYTKRALYDVFKKSKKELVDEKIQEVEDDLVKKVRCPAEELSEFRRCLRHFKSELRSKWISARYDDCRFGKKNEQWLSGKIKVKTWTSQKSKMGRPSKNFSNLSERMKRQRTEGLRNNVDKEELAFAAQMSYRAAGNSGASKLIKEASVDPSQAAKYEVAVSDLGGSKTKKHTPSEALAIFVGQAFETSI
;
A
#
# COMPACT_ATOMS: atom_id res chain seq x y z
N MET A 1 -7.46 10.20 -3.39
CA MET A 1 -7.53 11.23 -4.45
C MET A 1 -7.83 10.52 -5.75
N ALA A 2 -8.89 10.91 -6.47
CA ALA A 2 -9.17 10.34 -7.78
C ALA A 2 -8.08 10.80 -8.76
N SER A 3 -7.29 9.86 -9.29
CA SER A 3 -6.35 10.17 -10.38
C SER A 3 -7.11 10.28 -11.69
N TYR A 4 -6.79 11.29 -12.50
CA TYR A 4 -7.34 11.47 -13.84
C TYR A 4 -6.20 11.42 -14.86
N VAL A 5 -6.42 10.72 -15.97
CA VAL A 5 -5.53 10.77 -17.14
C VAL A 5 -6.22 11.56 -18.23
N THR A 6 -5.44 12.44 -18.87
CA THR A 6 -5.91 13.23 -20.01
C THR A 6 -5.51 12.54 -21.31
N TYR A 7 -6.48 12.24 -22.16
CA TYR A 7 -6.26 11.76 -23.52
C TYR A 7 -6.59 12.86 -24.52
N THR A 8 -5.80 12.97 -25.59
CA THR A 8 -6.15 13.84 -26.72
C THR A 8 -7.20 13.14 -27.60
N LYS A 9 -8.20 13.89 -28.08
CA LYS A 9 -9.22 13.37 -28.99
C LYS A 9 -8.62 12.80 -30.27
N ARG A 10 -7.51 13.38 -30.74
CA ARG A 10 -6.70 12.86 -31.86
C ARG A 10 -6.19 11.44 -31.63
N ALA A 11 -5.63 11.15 -30.45
CA ALA A 11 -5.14 9.80 -30.14
C ALA A 11 -6.27 8.75 -30.14
N LEU A 12 -7.49 9.15 -29.75
CA LEU A 12 -8.67 8.28 -29.82
C LEU A 12 -9.15 8.09 -31.27
N TYR A 13 -9.11 9.16 -32.06
CA TYR A 13 -9.45 9.10 -33.48
C TYR A 13 -8.44 8.25 -34.29
N ASP A 14 -7.17 8.24 -33.91
CA ASP A 14 -6.18 7.36 -34.55
C ASP A 14 -6.49 5.88 -34.30
N VAL A 15 -7.03 5.52 -33.13
CA VAL A 15 -7.54 4.16 -32.84
C VAL A 15 -8.79 3.89 -33.68
N PHE A 16 -9.71 4.85 -33.75
CA PHE A 16 -10.90 4.76 -34.59
C PHE A 16 -10.56 4.53 -36.07
N LYS A 17 -9.55 5.22 -36.60
CA LYS A 17 -9.07 5.08 -37.98
C LYS A 17 -8.42 3.72 -38.25
N LYS A 18 -7.68 3.18 -37.27
CA LYS A 18 -6.99 1.88 -37.39
C LYS A 18 -7.95 0.68 -37.31
N SER A 19 -9.17 0.88 -36.84
CA SER A 19 -10.19 -0.18 -36.78
C SER A 19 -10.55 -0.69 -38.18
N LYS A 20 -10.61 -2.03 -38.33
CA LYS A 20 -10.94 -2.69 -39.59
C LYS A 20 -12.45 -2.92 -39.80
N LYS A 21 -13.27 -2.52 -38.83
CA LYS A 21 -14.71 -2.82 -38.84
C LYS A 21 -15.45 -1.94 -39.85
N GLU A 22 -16.57 -2.40 -40.38
CA GLU A 22 -17.34 -1.64 -41.37
C GLU A 22 -18.32 -0.68 -40.70
N LEU A 23 -18.95 -1.12 -39.60
CA LEU A 23 -19.94 -0.35 -38.87
C LEU A 23 -19.30 0.64 -37.91
N VAL A 24 -19.71 1.91 -38.01
CA VAL A 24 -19.23 3.01 -37.15
C VAL A 24 -19.42 2.71 -35.68
N ASP A 25 -20.52 2.06 -35.31
CA ASP A 25 -20.81 1.72 -33.92
C ASP A 25 -19.83 0.69 -33.35
N GLU A 26 -19.44 -0.28 -34.16
CA GLU A 26 -18.46 -1.29 -33.75
C GLU A 26 -17.05 -0.70 -33.63
N LYS A 27 -16.72 0.29 -34.47
CA LYS A 27 -15.46 1.06 -34.37
C LYS A 27 -15.42 1.87 -33.08
N ILE A 28 -16.53 2.50 -32.71
CA ILE A 28 -16.65 3.27 -31.46
C ILE A 28 -16.51 2.33 -30.25
N GLN A 29 -17.05 1.12 -30.33
CA GLN A 29 -16.92 0.13 -29.28
C GLN A 29 -15.49 -0.39 -29.14
N GLU A 30 -14.75 -0.54 -30.25
CA GLU A 30 -13.33 -0.90 -30.21
C GLU A 30 -12.47 0.19 -29.54
N VAL A 31 -12.74 1.46 -29.81
CA VAL A 31 -12.09 2.59 -29.12
C VAL A 31 -12.39 2.56 -27.62
N GLU A 32 -13.61 2.19 -27.23
CA GLU A 32 -13.97 2.01 -25.83
C GLU A 32 -13.19 0.85 -25.20
N ASP A 33 -13.17 -0.31 -25.83
CA ASP A 33 -12.47 -1.50 -25.32
C ASP A 33 -10.97 -1.25 -25.17
N ASP A 34 -10.35 -0.55 -26.13
CA ASP A 34 -8.95 -0.13 -26.06
C ASP A 34 -8.69 0.84 -24.91
N LEU A 35 -9.62 1.76 -24.65
CA LEU A 35 -9.50 2.65 -23.49
C LEU A 35 -9.70 1.90 -22.18
N VAL A 36 -10.64 0.95 -22.09
CA VAL A 36 -10.84 0.11 -20.91
C VAL A 36 -9.57 -0.69 -20.61
N LYS A 37 -8.94 -1.28 -21.62
CA LYS A 37 -7.66 -1.99 -21.50
C LYS A 37 -6.54 -1.07 -21.01
N LYS A 38 -6.41 0.13 -21.60
CA LYS A 38 -5.36 1.10 -21.23
C LYS A 38 -5.53 1.64 -19.81
N VAL A 39 -6.76 1.87 -19.37
CA VAL A 39 -7.06 2.47 -18.06
C VAL A 39 -7.16 1.40 -16.95
N ARG A 40 -7.11 0.10 -17.30
CA ARG A 40 -7.26 -1.04 -16.37
C ARG A 40 -8.51 -0.91 -15.50
N CYS A 41 -9.63 -0.56 -16.12
CA CYS A 41 -10.89 -0.34 -15.40
C CYS A 41 -11.42 -1.67 -14.82
N PRO A 42 -11.78 -1.73 -13.52
CA PRO A 42 -12.48 -2.87 -12.95
C PRO A 42 -13.91 -2.97 -13.50
N ALA A 43 -14.45 -4.19 -13.58
CA ALA A 43 -15.77 -4.47 -14.16
C ALA A 43 -16.91 -3.69 -13.48
N GLU A 44 -16.78 -3.44 -12.18
CA GLU A 44 -17.76 -2.75 -11.34
C GLU A 44 -17.93 -1.25 -11.72
N GLU A 45 -16.91 -0.62 -12.29
CA GLU A 45 -16.91 0.82 -12.61
C GLU A 45 -17.08 1.11 -14.12
N LEU A 46 -17.33 0.07 -14.92
CA LEU A 46 -17.55 0.21 -16.36
C LEU A 46 -18.74 1.12 -16.70
N SER A 47 -19.77 1.15 -15.85
CA SER A 47 -20.96 1.99 -16.03
C SER A 47 -20.63 3.49 -15.89
N GLU A 48 -19.85 3.87 -14.88
CA GLU A 48 -19.37 5.24 -14.68
C GLU A 48 -18.45 5.66 -15.82
N PHE A 49 -17.54 4.77 -16.22
CA PHE A 49 -16.64 5.01 -17.34
C PHE A 49 -17.41 5.24 -18.66
N ARG A 50 -18.39 4.39 -18.96
CA ARG A 50 -19.30 4.53 -20.11
C ARG A 50 -20.07 5.84 -20.08
N ARG A 51 -20.47 6.30 -18.90
CA ARG A 51 -21.15 7.59 -18.71
C ARG A 51 -20.23 8.75 -19.09
N CYS A 52 -18.95 8.74 -18.68
CA CYS A 52 -17.98 9.76 -19.05
C CYS A 52 -17.72 9.82 -20.56
N LEU A 53 -17.73 8.66 -21.24
CA LEU A 53 -17.53 8.60 -22.69
C LEU A 53 -18.79 8.92 -23.51
N ARG A 54 -19.98 8.99 -22.91
CA ARG A 54 -21.25 9.19 -23.63
C ARG A 54 -21.22 10.42 -24.53
N HIS A 55 -20.78 11.57 -24.00
CA HIS A 55 -20.69 12.81 -24.76
C HIS A 55 -19.67 12.70 -25.90
N PHE A 56 -18.50 12.14 -25.63
CA PHE A 56 -17.49 11.92 -26.66
C PHE A 56 -18.00 11.04 -27.81
N LYS A 57 -18.66 9.92 -27.51
CA LYS A 57 -19.23 9.02 -28.53
C LYS A 57 -20.27 9.73 -29.40
N SER A 58 -21.17 10.49 -28.77
CA SER A 58 -22.20 11.24 -29.48
C SER A 58 -21.59 12.31 -30.40
N GLU A 59 -20.61 13.07 -29.90
CA GLU A 59 -19.89 14.07 -30.69
C GLU A 59 -19.13 13.43 -31.85
N LEU A 60 -18.42 12.32 -31.60
CA LEU A 60 -17.67 11.59 -32.61
C LEU A 60 -18.61 11.10 -33.73
N ARG A 61 -19.75 10.49 -33.39
CA ARG A 61 -20.78 10.07 -34.37
C ARG A 61 -21.27 11.24 -35.20
N SER A 62 -21.74 12.30 -34.55
CA SER A 62 -22.30 13.47 -35.23
C SER A 62 -21.28 14.10 -36.18
N LYS A 63 -20.03 14.24 -35.73
CA LYS A 63 -18.95 14.82 -36.54
C LYS A 63 -18.53 13.91 -37.69
N TRP A 64 -18.55 12.60 -37.49
CA TRP A 64 -18.24 11.61 -38.53
C TRP A 64 -19.29 11.63 -39.66
N ILE A 65 -20.57 11.69 -39.30
CA ILE A 65 -21.69 11.87 -40.24
C ILE A 65 -21.56 13.21 -40.96
N SER A 66 -21.22 14.29 -40.23
CA SER A 66 -21.05 15.64 -40.81
C SER A 66 -19.86 15.76 -41.79
N ALA A 67 -18.92 14.83 -41.72
CA ALA A 67 -17.79 14.69 -42.62
C ALA A 67 -18.08 13.74 -43.79
N ARG A 68 -19.30 13.21 -43.88
CA ARG A 68 -19.73 12.19 -44.86
C ARG A 68 -18.86 10.94 -44.83
N TYR A 69 -18.49 10.47 -43.64
CA TYR A 69 -17.71 9.24 -43.44
C TYR A 69 -16.33 9.24 -44.12
N ASP A 70 -15.80 10.41 -44.45
CA ASP A 70 -14.50 10.57 -45.11
C ASP A 70 -13.45 11.11 -44.12
N ASP A 71 -12.36 10.35 -43.96
CA ASP A 71 -11.24 10.68 -43.08
C ASP A 71 -10.58 12.01 -43.44
N CYS A 72 -10.38 12.27 -44.74
CA CYS A 72 -9.71 13.47 -45.21
C CYS A 72 -10.51 14.73 -44.88
N ARG A 73 -11.84 14.65 -45.05
CA ARG A 73 -12.78 15.73 -44.68
C ARG A 73 -12.92 15.86 -43.17
N PHE A 74 -12.93 14.76 -42.45
CA PHE A 74 -13.07 14.77 -41.00
C PHE A 74 -11.89 15.47 -40.33
N GLY A 75 -10.67 15.15 -40.72
CA GLY A 75 -9.45 15.77 -40.20
C GLY A 75 -9.42 17.29 -40.41
N LYS A 76 -9.72 17.75 -41.62
CA LYS A 76 -9.72 19.19 -41.97
C LYS A 76 -10.83 19.97 -41.25
N LYS A 77 -12.04 19.40 -41.16
CA LYS A 77 -13.22 20.10 -40.61
C LYS A 77 -13.23 20.11 -39.08
N ASN A 78 -12.64 19.10 -38.43
CA ASN A 78 -12.71 18.90 -36.97
C ASN A 78 -11.36 19.08 -36.27
N GLU A 79 -10.38 19.76 -36.87
CA GLU A 79 -9.03 19.90 -36.31
C GLU A 79 -9.03 20.54 -34.91
N GLN A 80 -9.78 21.62 -34.72
CA GLN A 80 -9.96 22.27 -33.41
C GLN A 80 -10.63 21.35 -32.38
N TRP A 81 -11.48 20.43 -32.82
CA TRP A 81 -12.10 19.46 -31.93
C TRP A 81 -11.13 18.33 -31.59
N LEU A 82 -10.31 17.89 -32.54
CA LEU A 82 -9.29 16.85 -32.36
C LEU A 82 -8.15 17.27 -31.42
N SER A 83 -7.83 18.56 -31.35
CA SER A 83 -6.87 19.11 -30.38
C SER A 83 -7.40 19.10 -28.93
N GLY A 84 -8.71 18.93 -28.75
CA GLY A 84 -9.35 18.85 -27.45
C GLY A 84 -8.88 17.66 -26.62
N LYS A 85 -8.94 17.82 -25.29
CA LYS A 85 -8.56 16.79 -24.31
C LYS A 85 -9.79 16.24 -23.60
N ILE A 86 -9.77 14.95 -23.28
CA ILE A 86 -10.78 14.28 -22.47
C ILE A 86 -10.13 13.85 -21.17
N LYS A 87 -10.75 14.21 -20.05
CA LYS A 87 -10.36 13.76 -18.72
C LYS A 87 -11.07 12.44 -18.43
N VAL A 88 -10.30 11.40 -18.21
CA VAL A 88 -10.80 10.06 -17.89
C VAL A 88 -10.34 9.71 -16.49
N LYS A 89 -11.25 9.25 -15.62
CA LYS A 89 -10.91 8.74 -14.28
C LYS A 89 -10.00 7.53 -14.46
N THR A 90 -8.91 7.46 -13.71
CA THR A 90 -7.95 6.37 -13.80
C THR A 90 -8.02 5.57 -12.53
N TRP A 91 -8.27 4.27 -12.68
CA TRP A 91 -8.23 3.28 -11.62
C TRP A 91 -6.84 2.65 -11.58
N THR A 92 -5.81 3.50 -11.42
CA THR A 92 -4.52 2.95 -10.97
C THR A 92 -4.78 2.33 -9.62
N SER A 93 -4.21 1.15 -9.39
CA SER A 93 -4.42 0.30 -8.21
C SER A 93 -3.91 0.93 -6.89
N GLN A 94 -3.99 2.24 -6.72
CA GLN A 94 -4.13 2.83 -5.40
C GLN A 94 -5.61 2.74 -5.02
N LYS A 95 -6.07 1.51 -4.76
CA LYS A 95 -7.17 1.32 -3.80
C LYS A 95 -6.72 2.08 -2.56
N SER A 96 -7.24 3.29 -2.34
CA SER A 96 -7.19 3.89 -1.02
C SER A 96 -7.91 2.89 -0.15
N LYS A 97 -7.14 2.10 0.61
CA LYS A 97 -7.69 1.07 1.49
C LYS A 97 -8.68 1.78 2.38
N MET A 98 -9.97 1.59 2.10
CA MET A 98 -11.04 2.10 2.91
C MET A 98 -10.87 1.37 4.26
N GLY A 99 -10.44 2.10 5.28
CA GLY A 99 -10.01 1.52 6.54
C GLY A 99 -9.02 2.39 7.30
N ARG A 100 -8.73 1.97 8.53
CA ARG A 100 -7.80 2.67 9.42
C ARG A 100 -6.41 2.76 8.76
N PRO A 101 -5.76 3.93 8.74
CA PRO A 101 -4.39 4.07 8.29
C PRO A 101 -3.49 3.05 8.98
N SER A 102 -2.69 2.31 8.20
CA SER A 102 -1.77 1.33 8.77
C SER A 102 -0.66 2.05 9.52
N LYS A 103 -0.47 1.72 10.80
CA LYS A 103 0.67 2.20 11.57
C LYS A 103 1.97 1.52 11.09
N ASN A 104 3.07 2.26 11.18
CA ASN A 104 4.42 1.72 11.03
C ASN A 104 4.70 0.64 12.07
N PHE A 105 5.51 -0.36 11.72
CA PHE A 105 5.79 -1.50 12.60
C PHE A 105 6.36 -1.09 13.97
N SER A 106 7.23 -0.07 14.00
CA SER A 106 7.80 0.50 15.22
C SER A 106 6.74 1.02 16.21
N ASN A 107 5.66 1.60 15.69
CA ASN A 107 4.59 2.26 16.44
C ASN A 107 3.41 1.35 16.79
N LEU A 108 3.52 0.05 16.50
CA LEU A 108 2.52 -0.95 16.87
C LEU A 108 2.67 -1.38 18.34
N SER A 109 1.57 -1.78 18.95
CA SER A 109 1.62 -2.47 20.25
C SER A 109 2.24 -3.87 20.09
N GLU A 110 2.79 -4.41 21.18
CA GLU A 110 3.43 -5.74 21.20
C GLU A 110 2.51 -6.83 20.64
N ARG A 111 1.22 -6.80 21.00
CA ARG A 111 0.19 -7.72 20.47
C ARG A 111 0.09 -7.64 18.95
N MET A 112 0.04 -6.43 18.40
CA MET A 112 -0.07 -6.23 16.94
C MET A 112 1.22 -6.60 16.20
N LYS A 113 2.39 -6.37 16.80
CA LYS A 113 3.67 -6.84 16.24
C LYS A 113 3.68 -8.36 16.10
N ARG A 114 3.33 -9.08 17.18
CA ARG A 114 3.24 -10.56 17.20
C ARG A 114 2.29 -11.08 16.12
N GLN A 115 1.10 -10.49 16.01
CA GLN A 115 0.13 -10.87 14.98
C GLN A 115 0.67 -10.63 13.57
N ARG A 116 1.33 -9.48 13.33
CA ARG A 116 1.84 -9.13 12.01
C ARG A 116 3.02 -9.99 11.57
N THR A 117 3.82 -10.49 12.51
CA THR A 117 4.94 -11.41 12.25
C THR A 117 4.56 -12.88 12.29
N GLU A 118 3.29 -13.21 12.58
CA GLU A 118 2.83 -14.60 12.70
C GLU A 118 3.08 -15.42 11.44
N GLY A 119 2.76 -14.85 10.27
CA GLY A 119 3.04 -15.50 8.99
C GLY A 119 4.53 -15.74 8.73
N LEU A 120 5.42 -14.86 9.20
CA LEU A 120 6.87 -15.11 9.07
C LEU A 120 7.32 -16.28 9.95
N ARG A 121 6.84 -16.33 11.20
CA ARG A 121 7.24 -17.37 12.17
C ARG A 121 6.72 -18.76 11.80
N ASN A 122 5.58 -18.82 11.12
CA ASN A 122 4.96 -20.10 10.77
C ASN A 122 5.50 -20.67 9.45
N ASN A 123 6.03 -19.83 8.56
CA ASN A 123 6.42 -20.24 7.20
C ASN A 123 7.94 -20.32 6.97
N VAL A 124 8.74 -19.70 7.84
CA VAL A 124 10.20 -19.61 7.68
C VAL A 124 10.87 -20.28 8.86
N ASP A 125 11.96 -21.01 8.60
CA ASP A 125 12.71 -21.67 9.66
C ASP A 125 13.41 -20.67 10.58
N LYS A 126 13.60 -21.07 11.84
CA LYS A 126 14.21 -20.23 12.89
C LYS A 126 15.65 -19.84 12.55
N GLU A 127 16.42 -20.71 11.90
CA GLU A 127 17.83 -20.46 11.57
C GLU A 127 17.94 -19.42 10.46
N GLU A 128 17.09 -19.54 9.44
CA GLU A 128 16.97 -18.57 8.35
C GLU A 128 16.56 -17.18 8.87
N LEU A 129 15.59 -17.12 9.79
CA LEU A 129 15.16 -15.86 10.42
C LEU A 129 16.29 -15.20 11.22
N ALA A 130 17.06 -15.99 11.99
CA ALA A 130 18.19 -15.48 12.76
C ALA A 130 19.30 -14.94 11.85
N PHE A 131 19.61 -15.66 10.77
CA PHE A 131 20.61 -15.23 9.79
C PHE A 131 20.16 -13.97 9.02
N ALA A 132 18.89 -13.90 8.61
CA ALA A 132 18.33 -12.70 7.96
C ALA A 132 18.40 -11.47 8.89
N ALA A 133 18.05 -11.63 10.16
CA ALA A 133 18.19 -10.57 11.16
C ALA A 133 19.66 -10.15 11.32
N GLN A 134 20.58 -11.11 11.45
CA GLN A 134 22.01 -10.86 11.54
C GLN A 134 22.51 -10.00 10.37
N MET A 135 22.15 -10.35 9.14
CA MET A 135 22.57 -9.64 7.93
C MET A 135 21.96 -8.24 7.84
N SER A 136 20.71 -8.07 8.28
CA SER A 136 20.07 -6.76 8.36
C SER A 136 20.82 -5.80 9.30
N TYR A 137 21.22 -6.26 10.49
CA TYR A 137 22.00 -5.44 11.42
C TYR A 137 23.41 -5.12 10.91
N ARG A 138 24.06 -6.05 10.17
CA ARG A 138 25.35 -5.77 9.52
C ARG A 138 25.22 -4.70 8.45
N ALA A 139 24.20 -4.79 7.60
CA ALA A 139 23.95 -3.80 6.55
C ALA A 139 23.67 -2.40 7.14
N ALA A 140 23.02 -2.34 8.31
CA ALA A 140 22.80 -1.10 9.05
C ALA A 140 24.05 -0.58 9.79
N GLY A 141 25.21 -1.26 9.69
CA GLY A 141 26.45 -0.89 10.36
C GLY A 141 26.53 -1.28 11.84
N ASN A 142 25.50 -1.95 12.39
CA ASN A 142 25.48 -2.38 13.78
C ASN A 142 26.11 -3.78 13.93
N SER A 143 27.45 -3.80 13.89
CA SER A 143 28.24 -5.04 13.99
C SER A 143 28.12 -5.72 15.36
N GLY A 144 27.92 -4.95 16.44
CA GLY A 144 27.74 -5.48 17.80
C GLY A 144 26.46 -6.29 17.94
N ALA A 145 25.31 -5.72 17.57
CA ALA A 145 24.02 -6.43 17.61
C ALA A 145 24.02 -7.68 16.70
N SER A 146 24.69 -7.59 15.54
CA SER A 146 24.86 -8.74 14.65
C SER A 146 25.63 -9.91 15.31
N LYS A 147 26.70 -9.61 16.06
CA LYS A 147 27.46 -10.65 16.79
C LYS A 147 26.62 -11.31 17.87
N LEU A 148 25.87 -10.52 18.64
CA LEU A 148 24.98 -11.03 19.69
C LEU A 148 23.91 -11.98 19.15
N ILE A 149 23.25 -11.61 18.04
CA ILE A 149 22.25 -12.47 17.40
C ILE A 149 22.87 -13.80 16.95
N LYS A 150 24.08 -13.74 16.37
CA LYS A 150 24.82 -14.93 15.94
C LYS A 150 25.12 -15.86 17.12
N GLU A 151 25.66 -15.31 18.19
CA GLU A 151 26.02 -16.08 19.38
C GLU A 151 24.79 -16.69 20.04
N ALA A 152 23.72 -15.92 20.18
CA ALA A 152 22.45 -16.39 20.72
C ALA A 152 21.78 -17.46 19.84
N SER A 153 21.98 -17.41 18.52
CA SER A 153 21.44 -18.42 17.60
C SER A 153 22.23 -19.73 17.60
N VAL A 154 23.53 -19.71 17.90
CA VAL A 154 24.39 -20.91 17.90
C VAL A 154 24.25 -21.70 19.19
N ASP A 155 24.33 -21.02 20.34
CA ASP A 155 24.33 -21.66 21.66
C ASP A 155 23.29 -21.03 22.60
N PRO A 156 22.21 -21.75 22.97
CA PRO A 156 21.21 -21.23 23.91
C PRO A 156 21.79 -20.97 25.31
N SER A 157 22.87 -21.66 25.69
CA SER A 157 23.59 -21.44 26.94
C SER A 157 24.25 -20.06 27.01
N GLN A 158 24.60 -19.45 25.88
CA GLN A 158 25.15 -18.09 25.85
C GLN A 158 24.05 -17.06 26.10
N ALA A 159 22.84 -17.29 25.57
CA ALA A 159 21.68 -16.44 25.86
C ALA A 159 21.39 -16.37 27.37
N ALA A 160 21.45 -17.51 28.08
CA ALA A 160 21.28 -17.56 29.54
C ALA A 160 22.34 -16.75 30.29
N LYS A 161 23.60 -16.75 29.84
CA LYS A 161 24.65 -15.91 30.44
C LYS A 161 24.37 -14.42 30.24
N TYR A 162 23.87 -14.03 29.06
CA TYR A 162 23.46 -12.66 28.81
C TYR A 162 22.29 -12.24 29.70
N GLU A 163 21.32 -13.12 29.96
CA GLU A 163 20.22 -12.85 30.90
C GLU A 163 20.72 -12.60 32.32
N VAL A 164 21.65 -13.44 32.82
CA VAL A 164 22.26 -13.26 34.14
C VAL A 164 23.00 -11.92 34.21
N ALA A 165 23.86 -11.64 33.24
CA ALA A 165 24.61 -10.38 33.18
C ALA A 165 23.69 -9.15 33.12
N VAL A 166 22.60 -9.20 32.34
CA VAL A 166 21.60 -8.10 32.28
C VAL A 166 20.88 -7.94 33.61
N SER A 167 20.54 -9.04 34.28
CA SER A 167 19.87 -9.01 35.59
C SER A 167 20.76 -8.45 36.70
N ASP A 168 22.08 -8.68 36.62
CA ASP A 168 23.06 -8.16 37.56
C ASP A 168 23.37 -6.67 37.31
N LEU A 169 23.31 -6.22 36.05
CA LEU A 169 23.46 -4.81 35.66
C LEU A 169 22.21 -3.96 35.99
N GLY A 170 21.04 -4.58 36.06
CA GLY A 170 19.78 -3.97 36.53
C GLY A 170 19.79 -3.75 38.04
N GLY A 171 20.66 -2.86 38.51
CA GLY A 171 20.86 -2.51 39.90
C GLY A 171 19.55 -2.20 40.65
N SER A 172 19.53 -2.60 41.93
CA SER A 172 18.39 -2.64 42.85
C SER A 172 17.34 -3.70 42.47
N LYS A 173 17.57 -4.95 42.93
CA LYS A 173 16.47 -5.86 43.27
C LYS A 173 15.54 -5.09 44.21
N THR A 174 14.46 -4.51 43.69
CA THR A 174 13.42 -3.93 44.55
C THR A 174 12.96 -5.06 45.45
N LYS A 175 13.26 -4.94 46.75
CA LYS A 175 12.93 -5.97 47.71
C LYS A 175 11.41 -6.06 47.70
N LYS A 176 10.86 -7.15 47.17
CA LYS A 176 9.42 -7.37 47.17
C LYS A 176 9.03 -7.59 48.62
N HIS A 177 8.36 -6.61 49.21
CA HIS A 177 7.84 -6.76 50.56
C HIS A 177 6.77 -7.84 50.58
N THR A 178 6.81 -8.67 51.62
CA THR A 178 5.67 -9.55 51.91
C THR A 178 4.46 -8.71 52.33
N PRO A 179 3.23 -9.22 52.21
CA PRO A 179 2.04 -8.47 52.63
C PRO A 179 2.12 -7.96 54.08
N SER A 180 2.76 -8.72 54.97
CA SER A 180 2.98 -8.32 56.37
C SER A 180 4.03 -7.22 56.52
N GLU A 181 5.15 -7.29 55.79
CA GLU A 181 6.16 -6.21 55.77
C GLU A 181 5.61 -4.91 55.20
N ALA A 182 4.83 -5.00 54.12
CA ALA A 182 4.17 -3.84 53.54
C ALA A 182 3.19 -3.20 54.54
N LEU A 183 2.41 -4.02 55.26
CA LEU A 183 1.49 -3.54 56.30
C LEU A 183 2.24 -2.87 57.45
N ALA A 184 3.37 -3.44 57.90
CA ALA A 184 4.20 -2.86 58.94
C ALA A 184 4.73 -1.47 58.56
N ILE A 185 5.12 -1.27 57.30
CA ILE A 185 5.57 0.03 56.78
C ILE A 185 4.41 1.06 56.79
N PHE A 186 3.22 0.66 56.33
CA PHE A 186 2.04 1.53 56.34
C PHE A 186 1.64 1.96 57.75
N VAL A 187 1.66 1.02 58.69
CA VAL A 187 1.30 1.29 60.09
C VAL A 187 2.36 2.15 60.77
N GLY A 188 3.65 1.87 60.55
CA GLY A 188 4.76 2.65 61.12
C GLY A 188 4.73 4.13 60.69
N GLN A 189 4.51 4.40 59.40
CA GLN A 189 4.39 5.79 58.90
C GLN A 189 3.17 6.54 59.45
N ALA A 190 2.04 5.85 59.65
CA ALA A 190 0.81 6.47 60.14
C ALA A 190 0.92 6.98 61.58
N PHE A 191 1.78 6.35 62.40
CA PHE A 191 2.03 6.78 63.77
C PHE A 191 3.01 7.97 63.87
N GLU A 192 3.91 8.15 62.91
CA GLU A 192 4.86 9.28 62.90
C GLU A 192 4.20 10.62 62.49
N THR A 193 3.10 10.60 61.75
CA THR A 193 2.40 11.82 61.29
C THR A 193 1.33 12.34 62.25
N SER A 194 1.19 11.74 63.44
CA SER A 194 0.14 12.06 64.42
C SER A 194 0.66 12.73 65.71
N ILE A 195 1.89 13.27 65.69
CA ILE A 195 2.47 14.13 66.73
C ILE A 195 2.76 15.50 66.09
#